data_AF-A0A4Q3EGC9-F1
#
_entry.id   AF-A0A4Q3EGC9-F1
#
_cell.length_a   1.000
_cell.length_b   1.000
_cell.length_c   1.000
_cell.angle_alpha   90.00
_cell.angle_beta   90.00
_cell.angle_gamma   90.00
#
_symmetry.space_group_name_H-M   'P 1'
#
loop_
_entity.id
_entity.type
_entity.pdbx_description
1 polymer ?
#
loop_
_entity_poly.entity_id
_entity_poly.type
_entity_poly.pdbx_seq_one_letter_code
_entity_poly.pdbx_strand_id
1 'polypeptide(L)'
;IYNYATNKVQFELPDEFLKRWLKATNEKLDDKELADGYNDFAKNLKWTLISNKIIRDNSIEIKYDEVFAVAKQRLDAQFRMYSPQPLSEEQLGQYTVQYLQNKETANKIFEEVKVLKVFDYIKGVITLDDKDITNAEFAKLGA
;
A
#
# COMPACT_ATOMS: atom_id res chain seq x y z
N ILE A 1 3.76 11.99 -2.30
CA ILE A 1 2.48 11.58 -2.94
C ILE A 1 1.35 11.42 -1.93
N TYR A 2 1.43 10.46 -0.98
CA TYR A 2 0.39 10.27 0.07
C TYR A 2 -0.02 11.59 0.75
N ASN A 3 0.92 12.28 1.39
CA ASN A 3 0.66 13.55 2.08
C ASN A 3 0.13 14.63 1.12
N TYR A 4 0.58 14.64 -0.12
CA TYR A 4 0.09 15.60 -1.12
C TYR A 4 -1.39 15.35 -1.41
N ALA A 5 -1.77 14.11 -1.70
CA ALA A 5 -3.14 13.75 -2.04
C ALA A 5 -4.10 13.94 -0.86
N THR A 6 -3.72 13.52 0.36
CA THR A 6 -4.54 13.67 1.56
C THR A 6 -4.69 15.13 1.99
N ASN A 7 -3.69 15.98 1.76
CA ASN A 7 -3.80 17.42 2.03
C ASN A 7 -4.62 18.16 0.96
N LYS A 8 -4.59 17.70 -0.30
CA LYS A 8 -5.37 18.31 -1.39
C LYS A 8 -6.85 17.95 -1.33
N VAL A 9 -7.19 16.73 -0.89
CA VAL A 9 -8.58 16.26 -0.82
C VAL A 9 -9.07 16.36 0.63
N GLN A 10 -9.73 17.47 0.94
CA GLN A 10 -10.32 17.70 2.25
C GLN A 10 -11.77 17.25 2.29
N PHE A 11 -12.05 16.28 3.16
CA PHE A 11 -13.40 15.84 3.48
C PHE A 11 -13.44 15.32 4.92
N GLU A 12 -14.63 15.36 5.50
CA GLU A 12 -14.89 14.90 6.86
C GLU A 12 -15.36 13.45 6.84
N LEU A 13 -14.90 12.70 7.83
CA LEU A 13 -15.38 11.35 8.10
C LEU A 13 -16.48 11.43 9.18
N PRO A 14 -17.44 10.49 9.18
CA PRO A 14 -18.45 10.43 10.24
C PRO A 14 -17.83 9.80 11.50
N ASP A 15 -17.02 10.58 12.21
CA ASP A 15 -16.09 10.02 13.21
C ASP A 15 -16.79 9.26 14.34
N GLU A 16 -17.89 9.82 14.85
CA GLU A 16 -18.69 9.21 15.92
C GLU A 16 -19.38 7.91 15.48
N PHE A 17 -19.69 7.77 14.19
CA PHE A 17 -20.16 6.50 13.66
C PHE A 17 -19.02 5.48 13.59
N LEU A 18 -17.86 5.89 13.06
CA LEU A 18 -16.71 5.00 12.87
C LEU A 18 -16.16 4.48 14.19
N LYS A 19 -16.05 5.33 15.22
CA LYS A 19 -15.65 4.91 16.58
C LYS A 19 -16.60 3.87 17.16
N ARG A 20 -17.91 4.10 17.06
CA ARG A 20 -18.94 3.13 17.50
C ARG A 20 -18.87 1.83 16.71
N TRP A 21 -18.68 1.92 15.40
CA TRP A 21 -18.53 0.75 14.53
C TRP A 21 -17.29 -0.07 14.90
N LEU A 22 -16.14 0.57 15.12
CA LEU A 22 -14.91 -0.12 15.53
C LEU A 22 -15.10 -0.92 16.82
N LYS A 23 -15.68 -0.32 17.86
CA LYS A 23 -16.00 -1.02 19.11
C LYS A 23 -16.98 -2.19 18.91
N ALA A 24 -17.98 -2.01 18.04
CA ALA A 24 -18.95 -3.07 17.75
C ALA A 24 -18.33 -4.25 16.98
N THR A 25 -17.32 -4.00 16.15
CA THR A 25 -16.64 -5.05 15.37
C THR A 25 -15.44 -5.69 16.07
N ASN A 26 -14.94 -5.05 17.13
CA ASN A 26 -13.83 -5.56 17.92
C ASN A 26 -14.13 -5.39 19.41
N GLU A 27 -14.75 -6.41 20.01
CA GLU A 27 -15.16 -6.41 21.42
C GLU A 27 -13.99 -6.25 22.40
N LYS A 28 -12.75 -6.47 21.96
CA LYS A 28 -11.54 -6.33 22.78
C LYS A 28 -10.94 -4.92 22.76
N LEU A 29 -11.41 -4.05 21.86
CA LEU A 29 -10.90 -2.69 21.70
C LEU A 29 -11.41 -1.81 22.84
N ASP A 30 -10.52 -1.41 23.74
CA ASP A 30 -10.88 -0.50 24.84
C ASP A 30 -10.92 0.97 24.39
N ASP A 31 -11.46 1.83 25.27
CA ASP A 31 -11.60 3.27 24.97
C ASP A 31 -10.26 3.99 24.79
N LYS A 32 -9.21 3.53 25.47
CA LYS A 32 -7.90 4.15 25.41
C LYS A 32 -7.21 3.78 24.10
N GLU A 33 -7.18 2.50 23.76
CA GLU A 33 -6.66 2.01 22.48
C GLU A 33 -7.37 2.64 21.29
N LEU A 34 -8.70 2.79 21.39
CA LEU A 34 -9.47 3.49 20.37
C LEU A 34 -9.04 4.96 20.28
N ALA A 35 -8.98 5.70 21.39
CA ALA A 35 -8.59 7.11 21.35
C ALA A 35 -7.18 7.31 20.77
N ASP A 36 -6.24 6.46 21.15
CA ASP A 36 -4.84 6.52 20.71
C ASP A 36 -4.71 6.14 19.22
N GLY A 37 -5.44 5.12 18.75
CA GLY A 37 -5.32 4.59 17.38
C GLY A 37 -6.28 5.21 16.35
N TYR A 38 -7.34 5.90 16.78
CA TYR A 38 -8.40 6.34 15.88
C TYR A 38 -7.92 7.33 14.82
N ASN A 39 -7.04 8.26 15.19
CA ASN A 39 -6.55 9.27 14.26
C ASN A 39 -5.78 8.64 13.09
N ASP A 40 -4.98 7.61 13.36
CA ASP A 40 -4.23 6.92 12.31
C ASP A 40 -5.12 6.00 11.48
N PHE A 41 -6.11 5.35 12.10
CA PHE A 41 -7.18 4.66 11.37
C PHE A 41 -7.90 5.62 10.40
N ALA A 42 -8.32 6.79 10.88
CA ALA A 42 -9.05 7.77 10.09
C ALA A 42 -8.21 8.28 8.90
N LYS A 43 -6.92 8.57 9.11
CA LYS A 43 -5.98 8.94 8.04
C LYS A 43 -5.87 7.82 6.98
N ASN A 44 -5.69 6.58 7.41
CA ASN A 44 -5.60 5.42 6.52
C ASN A 44 -6.90 5.20 5.74
N LEU A 45 -8.06 5.37 6.39
CA LEU A 45 -9.37 5.28 5.75
C LEU A 45 -9.54 6.38 4.69
N LYS A 46 -9.17 7.63 4.99
CA LYS A 46 -9.22 8.72 4.01
C LYS A 46 -8.39 8.39 2.77
N TRP A 47 -7.17 7.92 2.97
CA TRP A 47 -6.31 7.51 1.86
C TRP A 47 -6.89 6.35 1.05
N THR A 48 -7.48 5.37 1.72
CA THR A 48 -8.17 4.24 1.07
C THR A 48 -9.32 4.72 0.19
N LEU A 49 -10.14 5.64 0.70
CA LEU A 49 -11.26 6.21 -0.06
C LEU A 49 -10.80 7.02 -1.27
N ILE A 50 -9.76 7.84 -1.11
CA ILE A 50 -9.15 8.61 -2.21
C ILE A 50 -8.62 7.64 -3.29
N SER A 51 -7.86 6.63 -2.88
CA SER A 51 -7.28 5.62 -3.78
C SER A 51 -8.36 4.87 -4.54
N ASN A 52 -9.42 4.41 -3.85
CA ASN A 52 -10.54 3.72 -4.48
C ASN A 52 -11.29 4.62 -5.48
N LYS A 53 -11.44 5.92 -5.16
CA LYS A 53 -12.04 6.89 -6.08
C LYS A 53 -11.19 7.08 -7.33
N ILE A 54 -9.87 7.21 -7.20
CA ILE A 54 -8.94 7.32 -8.33
C ILE A 54 -9.05 6.08 -9.23
N ILE A 55 -9.02 4.89 -8.66
CA ILE A 55 -9.10 3.63 -9.41
C ILE A 55 -10.40 3.56 -10.22
N ARG A 56 -11.53 3.80 -9.56
CA ARG A 56 -12.85 3.72 -10.19
C ARG A 56 -13.01 4.77 -11.29
N ASP A 57 -12.71 6.03 -10.98
CA ASP A 57 -12.99 7.15 -11.88
C ASP A 57 -12.06 7.17 -13.09
N ASN A 58 -10.91 6.49 -13.02
CA ASN A 58 -9.94 6.38 -14.12
C ASN A 58 -9.85 4.96 -14.70
N SER A 59 -10.78 4.08 -14.33
CA SER A 59 -10.85 2.69 -14.81
C SER A 59 -9.50 1.97 -14.71
N ILE A 60 -8.78 2.15 -13.61
CA ILE A 60 -7.47 1.53 -13.40
C ILE A 60 -7.68 0.04 -13.15
N GLU A 61 -7.30 -0.77 -14.12
CA GLU A 61 -7.33 -2.23 -14.01
C GLU A 61 -6.05 -2.76 -13.36
N ILE A 62 -6.24 -3.73 -12.46
CA ILE A 62 -5.16 -4.51 -11.86
C ILE A 62 -5.06 -5.81 -12.62
N LYS A 63 -3.96 -5.99 -13.34
CA LYS A 63 -3.78 -7.16 -14.19
C LYS A 63 -3.01 -8.27 -13.47
N TYR A 64 -3.28 -9.52 -13.85
CA TYR A 64 -2.65 -10.68 -13.23
C TYR A 64 -1.13 -10.71 -13.41
N ASP A 65 -0.63 -10.31 -14.58
CA ASP A 65 0.81 -10.23 -14.88
C ASP A 65 1.54 -9.25 -13.95
N GLU A 66 0.88 -8.14 -13.56
CA GLU A 66 1.42 -7.16 -12.62
C GLU A 66 1.45 -7.71 -11.19
N VAL A 67 0.38 -8.39 -10.77
CA VAL A 67 0.31 -9.12 -9.50
C VAL A 67 1.39 -10.21 -9.45
N PHE A 68 1.55 -10.95 -10.53
CA PHE A 68 2.57 -11.99 -10.66
C PHE A 68 3.97 -11.40 -10.57
N ALA A 69 4.25 -10.30 -11.28
CA ALA A 69 5.55 -9.64 -11.25
C ALA A 69 5.93 -9.13 -9.84
N VAL A 70 4.98 -8.50 -9.14
CA VAL A 70 5.23 -8.04 -7.76
C VAL A 70 5.42 -9.22 -6.81
N ALA A 71 4.57 -10.26 -6.88
CA ALA A 71 4.73 -11.46 -6.07
C ALA A 71 6.10 -12.12 -6.29
N LYS A 72 6.53 -12.21 -7.56
CA LYS A 72 7.82 -12.74 -7.96
C LYS A 72 8.97 -11.97 -7.34
N GLN A 73 8.92 -10.63 -7.43
CA GLN A 73 9.92 -9.74 -6.82
C GLN A 73 9.97 -9.91 -5.28
N ARG A 74 8.82 -10.07 -4.63
CA ARG A 74 8.74 -10.28 -3.17
C ARG A 74 9.38 -11.60 -2.75
N LEU A 75 9.06 -12.69 -3.46
CA LEU A 75 9.67 -14.00 -3.21
C LEU A 75 11.18 -13.96 -3.44
N ASP A 76 11.62 -13.39 -4.56
CA ASP A 76 13.03 -13.26 -4.90
C ASP A 76 13.82 -12.50 -3.82
N ALA A 77 13.28 -11.38 -3.34
CA ALA A 77 13.85 -10.64 -2.23
C ALA A 77 13.90 -11.48 -0.93
N GLN A 78 12.84 -12.24 -0.63
CA GLN A 78 12.81 -13.11 0.53
C GLN A 78 13.86 -14.24 0.44
N PHE A 79 13.99 -14.88 -0.73
CA PHE A 79 14.96 -15.95 -0.96
C PHE A 79 16.40 -15.44 -0.82
N ARG A 80 16.72 -14.28 -1.41
CA ARG A 80 18.05 -13.68 -1.28
C ARG A 80 18.42 -13.33 0.17
N MET A 81 17.45 -13.14 1.04
CA MET A 81 17.71 -12.87 2.47
C MET A 81 18.16 -14.13 3.23
N TYR A 82 17.75 -15.32 2.78
CA TYR A 82 18.03 -16.59 3.47
C TYR A 82 18.96 -17.53 2.71
N SER A 83 19.15 -17.32 1.40
CA SER A 83 19.98 -18.15 0.54
C SER A 83 21.03 -17.30 -0.17
N PRO A 84 22.33 -17.68 -0.11
CA PRO A 84 23.37 -17.03 -0.89
C PRO A 84 23.30 -17.36 -2.38
N GLN A 85 22.53 -18.38 -2.78
CA GLN A 85 22.32 -18.75 -4.18
C GLN A 85 20.93 -18.28 -4.65
N PRO A 86 20.85 -17.49 -5.74
CA PRO A 86 19.57 -17.09 -6.31
C PRO A 86 18.86 -18.28 -6.97
N LEU A 87 17.53 -18.23 -6.99
CA LEU A 87 16.73 -19.19 -7.76
C LEU A 87 16.87 -18.93 -9.26
N SER A 88 16.71 -19.98 -10.07
CA SER A 88 16.55 -19.78 -11.51
C SER A 88 15.23 -19.07 -11.81
N GLU A 89 15.16 -18.39 -12.95
CA GLU A 89 13.96 -17.67 -13.39
C GLU A 89 12.72 -18.56 -13.47
N GLU A 90 12.93 -19.82 -13.88
CA GLU A 90 11.89 -20.85 -13.97
C GLU A 90 11.40 -21.29 -12.59
N GLN A 91 12.32 -21.61 -11.67
CA GLN A 91 11.97 -22.01 -10.30
C GLN A 91 11.21 -20.90 -9.58
N LEU A 92 11.70 -19.66 -9.72
CA LEU A 92 11.08 -18.49 -9.13
C LEU A 92 9.66 -18.27 -9.70
N GLY A 93 9.46 -18.50 -11.00
CA GLY A 93 8.13 -18.47 -11.62
C GLY A 93 7.18 -19.53 -11.04
N GLN A 94 7.63 -20.77 -10.92
CA GLN A 94 6.83 -21.87 -10.35
C GLN A 94 6.42 -21.59 -8.90
N TYR A 95 7.36 -21.13 -8.07
CA TYR A 95 7.04 -20.75 -6.69
C TYR A 95 6.12 -19.54 -6.60
N THR A 96 6.22 -18.59 -7.52
CA THR A 96 5.29 -17.46 -7.58
C THR A 96 3.85 -17.92 -7.83
N VAL A 97 3.64 -18.89 -8.73
CA VAL A 97 2.32 -19.48 -8.95
C VAL A 97 1.78 -20.09 -7.65
N GLN A 98 2.57 -20.92 -6.98
CA GLN A 98 2.17 -21.56 -5.72
C GLN A 98 1.89 -20.53 -4.61
N TYR A 99 2.70 -19.49 -4.52
CA TYR A 99 2.55 -18.42 -3.56
C TYR A 99 1.24 -17.66 -3.74
N LEU A 100 0.84 -17.41 -5.00
CA LEU A 100 -0.42 -16.75 -5.35
C LEU A 100 -1.65 -17.67 -5.31
N GLN A 101 -1.49 -18.98 -5.15
CA GLN A 101 -2.63 -19.88 -4.89
C GLN A 101 -3.22 -19.67 -3.49
N ASN A 102 -2.40 -19.19 -2.53
CA ASN A 102 -2.92 -18.78 -1.24
C ASN A 102 -3.72 -17.48 -1.40
N LYS A 103 -5.02 -17.54 -1.10
CA LYS A 103 -5.95 -16.41 -1.26
C LYS A 103 -5.57 -15.19 -0.42
N GLU A 104 -5.09 -15.38 0.80
CA GLU A 104 -4.66 -14.28 1.66
C GLU A 104 -3.44 -13.56 1.06
N THR A 105 -2.44 -14.33 0.65
CA THR A 105 -1.26 -13.82 -0.05
C THR A 105 -1.64 -13.11 -1.35
N ALA A 106 -2.48 -13.72 -2.18
CA ALA A 106 -2.93 -13.14 -3.44
C ALA A 106 -3.64 -11.80 -3.23
N ASN A 107 -4.54 -11.72 -2.24
CA ASN A 107 -5.22 -10.48 -1.88
C ASN A 107 -4.22 -9.41 -1.41
N LYS A 108 -3.22 -9.79 -0.61
CA LYS A 108 -2.20 -8.86 -0.13
C LYS A 108 -1.39 -8.26 -1.29
N ILE A 109 -0.92 -9.11 -2.22
CA ILE A 109 -0.17 -8.63 -3.39
C ILE A 109 -1.06 -7.81 -4.30
N PHE A 110 -2.33 -8.19 -4.48
CA PHE A 110 -3.30 -7.41 -5.24
C PHE A 110 -3.47 -5.99 -4.69
N GLU A 111 -3.69 -5.84 -3.38
CA GLU A 111 -3.79 -4.52 -2.75
C GLU A 111 -2.46 -3.73 -2.85
N GLU A 112 -1.32 -4.41 -2.83
CA GLU A 112 -0.02 -3.76 -3.05
C GLU A 112 0.10 -3.20 -4.47
N VAL A 113 -0.22 -3.98 -5.50
CA VAL A 113 -0.23 -3.51 -6.91
C VAL A 113 -1.19 -2.34 -7.06
N LYS A 114 -2.36 -2.43 -6.42
CA LYS A 114 -3.35 -1.36 -6.41
C LYS A 114 -2.79 -0.06 -5.83
N VAL A 115 -2.04 -0.12 -4.73
CA VAL A 115 -1.35 1.05 -4.17
C VAL A 115 -0.32 1.59 -5.15
N LEU A 116 0.52 0.75 -5.74
CA LEU A 116 1.53 1.17 -6.72
C LEU A 116 0.89 1.91 -7.91
N LYS A 117 -0.16 1.33 -8.48
CA LYS A 117 -0.94 1.92 -9.58
C LYS A 117 -1.51 3.29 -9.25
N VAL A 118 -2.05 3.46 -8.05
CA VAL A 118 -2.56 4.76 -7.59
C VAL A 118 -1.41 5.77 -7.48
N PHE A 119 -0.27 5.38 -6.93
CA PHE A 119 0.90 6.26 -6.86
C PHE A 119 1.41 6.66 -8.24
N ASP A 120 1.51 5.70 -9.17
CA ASP A 120 1.99 5.95 -10.52
C ASP A 120 1.02 6.82 -11.32
N TYR A 121 -0.30 6.59 -11.17
CA TYR A 121 -1.30 7.48 -11.74
C TYR A 121 -1.15 8.91 -11.21
N ILE A 122 -1.04 9.09 -9.88
CA ILE A 122 -0.89 10.43 -9.29
C ILE A 122 0.38 11.11 -9.81
N LYS A 123 1.52 10.40 -9.86
CA LYS A 123 2.77 10.93 -10.43
C LYS A 123 2.59 11.39 -11.88
N GLY A 124 1.81 10.66 -12.68
CA GLY A 124 1.54 11.00 -14.08
C GLY A 124 0.68 12.25 -14.29
N VAL A 125 -0.09 12.67 -13.28
CA VAL A 125 -1.01 13.83 -13.39
C VAL A 125 -0.60 15.04 -12.56
N ILE A 126 0.46 14.92 -11.75
CA ILE A 126 1.03 16.05 -11.00
C ILE A 126 2.37 16.46 -11.58
N THR A 127 2.74 17.73 -11.37
CA THR A 127 4.10 18.18 -11.64
C THR A 127 5.03 17.69 -10.53
N LEU A 128 6.10 16.98 -10.92
CA LEU A 128 7.19 16.60 -10.03
C LEU A 128 8.31 17.64 -10.12
N ASP A 129 8.82 18.07 -8.97
CA ASP A 129 9.96 18.98 -8.84
C ASP A 129 11.16 18.14 -8.40
N ASP A 130 11.91 17.62 -9.37
CA ASP A 130 13.08 16.78 -9.13
C ASP A 130 14.23 17.63 -8.60
N LYS A 131 14.75 17.25 -7.43
CA LYS A 131 15.84 17.95 -6.75
C LYS A 131 17.03 17.04 -6.59
N ASP A 132 18.16 17.45 -7.17
CA ASP A 132 19.44 16.84 -6.88
C ASP A 132 19.84 17.20 -5.45
N ILE A 133 20.08 16.17 -4.65
CA ILE A 133 20.56 16.32 -3.27
C ILE A 133 21.83 15.49 -3.09
N THR A 134 22.74 15.98 -2.27
CA THR A 134 23.95 15.29 -1.87
C THR A 134 23.64 14.17 -0.87
N ASN A 135 24.58 13.21 -0.72
CA ASN A 135 24.48 12.17 0.31
C ASN A 135 24.29 12.75 1.73
N ALA A 136 24.94 13.89 2.02
CA ALA A 136 24.84 14.56 3.32
C ALA A 136 23.45 15.15 3.56
N GLU A 137 22.79 15.68 2.52
CA GLU A 137 21.41 16.16 2.59
C GLU A 137 20.43 15.01 2.71
N PHE A 138 20.65 13.92 1.97
CA PHE A 138 19.83 12.71 2.08
C PHE A 138 19.87 12.12 3.50
N ALA A 139 21.04 12.05 4.13
CA ALA A 139 21.19 11.55 5.49
C ALA A 139 20.39 12.37 6.53
N LYS A 140 20.13 13.66 6.25
CA LYS A 140 19.31 14.53 7.12
C LYS A 140 17.80 14.34 6.94
N LEU A 141 17.34 13.63 5.90
CA LEU A 141 15.91 13.36 5.67
C LEU A 141 15.38 12.18 6.49
N GLY A 142 16.27 11.29 6.95
CA GLY A 142 15.92 10.10 7.73
C GLY A 142 16.17 10.22 9.24
N ALA A 143 16.71 11.36 9.69
CA ALA A 143 16.95 11.69 11.10
C ALA A 143 15.81 12.57 11.65
#